data_AF-A0AAE3DEV3-F1
#
_entry.id   AF-A0AAE3DEV3-F1
#
_cell.length_a   1.000
_cell.length_b   1.000
_cell.length_c   1.000
_cell.angle_alpha   90.00
_cell.angle_beta   90.00
_cell.angle_gamma   90.00
#
_symmetry.space_group_name_H-M   'P 1'
#
loop_
_entity.id
_entity.type
_entity.pdbx_description
1 polymer ?
#
loop_
_entity_poly.entity_id
_entity_poly.type
_entity_poly.pdbx_seq_one_letter_code
_entity_poly.pdbx_strand_id
1 'polypeptide(L)'
;LLTAGVLSNLRKVTSYAAKHEARFMKLLIEQNEDGGKRRNAAKKKELEAAEKRIAELSAIFKRLYEDSVTGRISDERFTELSADYEAEQQELKERVARIQAELSKAQEATVNAEKFMNIVRKHMNFEELTHTLLREFVEKIVVHECSYDENKTRRQDIEIYYSFVGKVDLPE
;
A
#
# COMPACT_ATOMS: atom_id res chain seq x y z
N LEU A 1 -1.40 12.25 32.10
CA LEU A 1 -1.65 10.80 31.89
C LEU A 1 -1.51 10.43 30.41
N LEU A 2 -2.33 11.00 29.52
CA LEU A 2 -2.23 10.78 28.07
C LEU A 2 -0.86 11.15 27.47
N THR A 3 -0.34 12.34 27.76
CA THR A 3 0.97 12.80 27.25
C THR A 3 2.13 11.89 27.66
N ALA A 4 2.14 11.42 28.91
CA ALA A 4 3.14 10.48 29.42
C ALA A 4 3.04 9.10 28.76
N GLY A 5 1.81 8.61 28.53
CA GLY A 5 1.58 7.35 27.81
C GLY A 5 2.05 7.40 26.36
N VAL A 6 1.73 8.49 25.66
CA VAL A 6 2.17 8.75 24.28
C VAL A 6 3.69 8.85 24.21
N LEU A 7 4.31 9.63 25.11
CA LEU A 7 5.78 9.76 25.18
C LEU A 7 6.47 8.41 25.41
N SER A 8 5.94 7.60 26.33
CA SER A 8 6.45 6.25 26.61
C SER A 8 6.33 5.33 25.38
N ASN A 9 5.20 5.36 24.67
CA ASN A 9 5.00 4.56 23.46
C ASN A 9 5.97 4.98 22.34
N LEU A 10 6.10 6.28 22.06
CA LEU A 10 7.06 6.78 21.07
C LEU A 10 8.49 6.36 21.41
N ARG A 11 8.91 6.46 22.68
CA ARG A 11 10.24 6.00 23.13
C ARG A 11 10.45 4.50 22.92
N LYS A 12 9.43 3.68 23.19
CA LYS A 12 9.49 2.23 22.95
C LYS A 12 9.66 1.93 21.46
N VAL A 13 8.84 2.53 20.60
CA VAL A 13 8.89 2.32 19.15
C VAL A 13 10.22 2.81 18.57
N THR A 14 10.65 4.03 18.91
CA THR A 14 11.94 4.58 18.44
C THR A 14 13.13 3.78 18.96
N SER A 15 13.14 3.39 20.23
CA SER A 15 14.21 2.55 20.77
C SER A 15 14.25 1.16 20.13
N TYR A 16 13.10 0.54 19.86
CA TYR A 16 13.06 -0.75 19.20
C TYR A 16 13.54 -0.65 17.76
N ALA A 17 13.05 0.34 17.02
CA ALA A 17 13.45 0.64 15.65
C ALA A 17 14.98 0.90 15.55
N ALA A 18 15.55 1.65 16.49
CA ALA A 18 16.99 1.92 16.51
C ALA A 18 17.83 0.66 16.85
N LYS A 19 17.38 -0.18 17.79
CA LYS A 19 18.11 -1.40 18.18
C LYS A 19 17.97 -2.55 17.18
N HIS A 20 16.84 -2.62 16.48
CA HIS A 20 16.46 -3.74 15.63
C HIS A 20 15.98 -3.28 14.26
N GLU A 21 16.71 -2.35 13.64
CA GLU A 21 16.33 -1.69 12.38
C GLU A 21 15.90 -2.66 11.28
N ALA A 22 16.70 -3.68 10.98
CA ALA A 22 16.34 -4.66 9.94
C ALA A 22 15.05 -5.43 10.26
N ARG A 23 14.85 -5.80 11.54
CA ARG A 23 13.64 -6.53 11.98
C ARG A 23 12.42 -5.62 12.00
N PHE A 24 12.59 -4.37 12.41
CA PHE A 24 11.54 -3.38 12.45
C PHE A 24 11.10 -2.95 11.04
N MET A 25 12.04 -2.73 10.13
CA MET A 25 11.73 -2.45 8.73
C MET A 25 10.97 -3.60 8.07
N LYS A 26 11.37 -4.85 8.35
CA LYS A 26 10.62 -6.02 7.91
C LYS A 26 9.19 -6.05 8.49
N LEU A 27 9.02 -5.74 9.78
CA LEU A 27 7.70 -5.66 10.43
C LEU A 27 6.80 -4.60 9.78
N LEU A 28 7.32 -3.40 9.52
CA LEU A 28 6.56 -2.31 8.89
C LEU A 28 6.14 -2.65 7.46
N ILE A 29 7.04 -3.31 6.72
CA ILE A 29 6.75 -3.79 5.37
C ILE A 29 5.67 -4.89 5.46
N GLU A 30 5.79 -5.86 6.37
CA GLU A 30 4.81 -6.95 6.51
C GLU A 30 3.44 -6.49 7.03
N GLN A 31 3.39 -5.46 7.90
CA GLN A 31 2.13 -4.89 8.40
C GLN A 31 1.40 -4.05 7.34
N ASN A 32 2.12 -3.38 6.44
CA ASN A 32 1.51 -2.69 5.29
C ASN A 32 1.27 -3.64 4.10
N GLU A 33 2.13 -4.63 3.90
CA GLU A 33 1.99 -5.71 2.93
C GLU A 33 1.10 -6.80 3.52
N ASP A 34 -0.19 -6.50 3.68
CA ASP A 34 -1.20 -7.47 4.06
C ASP A 34 -1.18 -8.67 3.08
N GLY A 35 -0.38 -9.69 3.41
CA GLY A 35 -0.19 -10.93 2.68
C GLY A 35 0.46 -10.84 1.29
N GLY A 36 1.80 -10.89 1.25
CA GLY A 36 2.48 -11.91 0.43
C GLY A 36 3.31 -11.42 -0.75
N LYS A 37 4.63 -11.47 -0.60
CA LYS A 37 5.61 -11.45 -1.71
C LYS A 37 5.24 -12.39 -2.86
N ARG A 38 4.68 -13.58 -2.55
CA ARG A 38 4.15 -14.53 -3.54
C ARG A 38 2.92 -14.00 -4.29
N ARG A 39 2.02 -13.28 -3.62
CA ARG A 39 0.86 -12.64 -4.23
C ARG A 39 1.29 -11.52 -5.17
N ASN A 40 2.28 -10.71 -4.76
CA ASN A 40 2.83 -9.66 -5.62
C ASN A 40 3.57 -10.22 -6.85
N ALA A 41 4.31 -11.32 -6.68
CA ALA A 41 4.94 -12.01 -7.81
C ALA A 41 3.90 -12.58 -8.79
N ALA A 42 2.81 -13.18 -8.28
CA ALA A 42 1.71 -13.64 -9.12
C ALA A 42 1.02 -12.49 -9.87
N LYS A 43 0.74 -11.37 -9.19
CA LYS A 43 0.18 -10.15 -9.80
C LYS A 43 1.07 -9.56 -10.88
N LYS A 44 2.40 -9.53 -10.69
CA LYS A 44 3.34 -9.09 -11.73
C LYS A 44 3.28 -9.98 -12.96
N LYS A 45 3.25 -11.30 -12.78
CA LYS A 45 3.12 -12.25 -13.89
C LYS A 45 1.78 -12.09 -14.62
N GLU A 46 0.71 -11.84 -13.89
CA GLU A 46 -0.62 -11.57 -14.45
C GLU A 46 -0.65 -10.26 -15.24
N LEU A 47 0.01 -9.21 -14.72
CA LEU A 47 0.18 -7.93 -15.41
C LEU A 47 0.91 -8.12 -16.76
N GLU A 48 2.05 -8.80 -16.76
CA GLU A 48 2.82 -9.10 -17.98
C GLU A 48 1.98 -9.89 -19.00
N ALA A 49 1.20 -10.88 -18.55
CA ALA A 49 0.34 -11.66 -19.42
C ALA A 49 -0.79 -10.82 -20.03
N ALA A 50 -1.42 -9.94 -19.24
CA ALA A 50 -2.48 -9.05 -19.71
C ALA A 50 -1.94 -8.01 -20.70
N GLU A 51 -0.79 -7.40 -20.42
CA GLU A 51 -0.13 -6.45 -21.32
C GLU A 51 0.27 -7.11 -22.64
N LYS A 52 0.79 -8.34 -22.60
CA LYS A 52 1.08 -9.13 -23.80
C LYS A 52 -0.18 -9.38 -24.64
N ARG A 53 -1.28 -9.78 -24.00
CA ARG A 53 -2.55 -10.03 -24.69
C ARG A 53 -3.10 -8.75 -25.33
N ILE A 54 -3.03 -7.60 -24.65
CA ILE A 54 -3.42 -6.30 -25.21
C ILE A 54 -2.61 -5.97 -26.47
N ALA A 55 -1.30 -6.24 -26.45
CA ALA A 55 -0.43 -6.03 -27.61
C ALA A 55 -0.78 -6.97 -28.78
N GLU A 56 -1.08 -8.25 -28.50
CA GLU A 56 -1.56 -9.21 -29.49
C GLU A 56 -2.88 -8.76 -30.13
N LEU A 57 -3.86 -8.35 -29.31
CA LEU A 57 -5.13 -7.81 -29.78
C LEU A 57 -4.93 -6.56 -30.65
N SER A 58 -4.02 -5.67 -30.27
CA SER A 58 -3.68 -4.48 -31.06
C SER A 58 -3.09 -4.82 -32.43
N ALA A 59 -2.29 -5.89 -32.52
CA ALA A 59 -1.75 -6.35 -33.79
C ALA A 59 -2.82 -7.00 -34.68
N ILE A 60 -3.74 -7.77 -34.09
CA ILE A 60 -4.91 -8.33 -34.80
C ILE A 60 -5.78 -7.20 -35.35
N PHE A 61 -6.05 -6.18 -34.54
CA PHE A 61 -6.89 -5.04 -34.92
C PHE A 61 -6.31 -4.26 -36.10
N LYS A 62 -4.99 -4.02 -36.10
CA LYS A 62 -4.30 -3.36 -37.22
C LYS A 62 -4.47 -4.14 -38.53
N ARG A 63 -4.32 -5.46 -38.49
CA ARG A 63 -4.53 -6.31 -39.68
C ARG A 63 -5.99 -6.30 -40.15
N LEU A 64 -6.94 -6.37 -39.22
CA LEU A 64 -8.36 -6.30 -39.55
C LEU A 64 -8.71 -4.96 -40.20
N TYR A 65 -8.13 -3.86 -39.72
CA TYR A 65 -8.28 -2.54 -40.32
C TYR A 65 -7.67 -2.49 -41.72
N GLU A 66 -6.46 -3.03 -41.91
CA GLU A 66 -5.82 -3.16 -43.24
C GLU A 66 -6.70 -3.94 -44.24
N ASP A 67 -7.33 -5.03 -43.80
CA ASP A 67 -8.23 -5.82 -44.64
C ASP A 67 -9.55 -5.08 -44.97
N SER A 68 -10.06 -4.25 -44.05
CA SER A 68 -11.23 -3.39 -44.30
C SER A 68 -10.91 -2.31 -45.33
N VAL A 69 -9.83 -1.54 -45.15
CA VAL A 69 -9.48 -0.45 -46.08
C VAL A 69 -9.05 -0.94 -47.46
N THR A 70 -8.59 -2.19 -47.58
CA THR A 70 -8.29 -2.84 -48.87
C THR A 70 -9.51 -3.51 -49.51
N GLY A 71 -10.68 -3.47 -48.86
CA GLY A 71 -11.93 -4.03 -49.37
C GLY A 71 -12.01 -5.56 -49.33
N ARG A 72 -11.10 -6.22 -48.61
CA ARG A 72 -11.14 -7.68 -48.41
C ARG A 72 -12.27 -8.09 -47.47
N ILE A 73 -12.65 -7.21 -46.55
CA ILE A 73 -13.84 -7.33 -45.71
C ILE A 73 -14.67 -6.05 -45.80
N SER A 74 -15.98 -6.16 -45.63
CA SER A 74 -16.86 -4.99 -45.53
C SER A 74 -16.75 -4.33 -44.15
N ASP A 75 -17.10 -3.04 -44.07
CA ASP A 75 -17.11 -2.29 -42.81
C ASP A 75 -18.08 -2.88 -41.77
N GLU A 76 -19.20 -3.45 -42.23
CA GLU A 76 -20.15 -4.16 -41.36
C GLU A 76 -19.51 -5.40 -40.73
N ARG A 77 -18.75 -6.19 -41.51
CA ARG A 77 -18.01 -7.35 -41.01
C ARG A 77 -16.82 -6.97 -40.16
N PHE A 78 -16.16 -5.86 -40.46
CA PHE A 78 -15.13 -5.29 -39.60
C PHE A 78 -15.71 -4.99 -38.22
N THR A 79 -16.81 -4.24 -38.16
CA THR A 79 -17.47 -3.84 -36.91
C THR A 79 -17.90 -5.05 -36.07
N GLU A 80 -18.46 -6.07 -36.71
CA GLU A 80 -18.86 -7.31 -36.05
C GLU A 80 -17.66 -8.07 -35.47
N LEU A 81 -16.60 -8.26 -36.26
CA LEU A 81 -15.39 -8.99 -35.83
C LEU A 81 -14.55 -8.20 -34.82
N SER A 82 -14.59 -6.87 -34.88
CA SER A 82 -13.81 -6.00 -34.00
C SER A 82 -14.42 -5.87 -32.61
N ALA A 83 -15.75 -5.98 -32.49
CA ALA A 83 -16.47 -5.76 -31.24
C ALA A 83 -15.96 -6.64 -30.09
N ASP A 84 -15.77 -7.94 -30.31
CA ASP A 84 -15.28 -8.87 -29.29
C ASP A 84 -13.84 -8.53 -28.86
N TYR A 85 -12.98 -8.14 -29.80
CA TYR A 85 -11.61 -7.75 -29.51
C TYR A 85 -11.52 -6.43 -28.75
N GLU A 86 -12.37 -5.46 -29.08
CA GLU A 86 -12.45 -4.19 -28.35
C GLU A 86 -12.94 -4.40 -26.92
N ALA A 87 -13.96 -5.24 -26.74
CA ALA A 87 -14.48 -5.61 -25.42
C ALA A 87 -13.40 -6.29 -24.57
N GLU A 88 -12.70 -7.30 -25.11
CA GLU A 88 -11.61 -7.99 -24.42
C GLU A 88 -10.47 -7.00 -24.07
N GLN A 89 -10.10 -6.13 -25.01
CA GLN A 89 -9.03 -5.15 -24.78
C GLN A 89 -9.40 -4.15 -23.68
N GLN A 90 -10.66 -3.72 -23.62
CA GLN A 90 -11.14 -2.81 -22.58
C GLN A 90 -11.11 -3.48 -21.20
N GLU A 91 -11.60 -4.71 -21.09
CA GLU A 91 -11.56 -5.47 -19.83
C GLU A 91 -10.12 -5.67 -19.34
N LEU A 92 -9.21 -6.02 -20.25
CA LEU A 92 -7.79 -6.19 -19.93
C LEU A 92 -7.15 -4.88 -19.46
N LYS A 93 -7.46 -3.74 -20.10
CA LYS A 93 -6.95 -2.42 -19.66
C LYS A 93 -7.43 -2.08 -18.25
N GLU A 94 -8.68 -2.32 -17.93
CA GLU A 94 -9.22 -2.11 -16.58
C GLU A 94 -8.57 -3.04 -15.56
N ARG A 95 -8.33 -4.30 -15.93
CA ARG A 95 -7.60 -5.25 -15.09
C ARG A 95 -6.16 -4.83 -14.85
N VAL A 96 -5.44 -4.41 -15.90
CA VAL A 96 -4.08 -3.85 -15.81
C VAL A 96 -4.05 -2.66 -14.85
N ALA A 97 -4.96 -1.69 -15.01
CA ALA A 97 -5.04 -0.52 -14.15
C ALA A 97 -5.27 -0.89 -12.67
N ARG A 98 -6.17 -1.85 -12.40
CA ARG A 98 -6.39 -2.36 -11.04
C ARG A 98 -5.15 -3.02 -10.45
N ILE A 99 -4.50 -3.92 -11.18
CA ILE A 99 -3.30 -4.62 -10.71
C ILE A 99 -2.15 -3.62 -10.46
N GLN A 100 -1.95 -2.66 -11.35
CA GLN A 100 -0.94 -1.60 -11.19
C GLN A 100 -1.22 -0.75 -9.94
N ALA A 101 -2.47 -0.36 -9.69
CA ALA A 101 -2.84 0.38 -8.50
C ALA A 101 -2.55 -0.41 -7.21
N GLU A 102 -2.81 -1.72 -7.20
CA GLU A 102 -2.50 -2.58 -6.07
C GLU A 102 -0.99 -2.77 -5.86
N LEU A 103 -0.22 -2.92 -6.94
CA LEU A 103 1.24 -3.01 -6.88
C LEU A 103 1.88 -1.68 -6.44
N SER A 104 1.32 -0.53 -6.84
CA SER A 104 1.78 0.79 -6.41
C SER A 104 1.63 0.96 -4.90
N LYS A 105 0.48 0.57 -4.33
CA LYS A 105 0.27 0.58 -2.88
C LYS A 105 1.29 -0.27 -2.13
N ALA A 106 1.65 -1.44 -2.69
CA ALA A 106 2.68 -2.30 -2.09
C ALA A 106 4.08 -1.65 -2.16
N GLN A 107 4.41 -0.94 -3.24
CA GLN A 107 5.68 -0.24 -3.36
C GLN A 107 5.75 0.99 -2.42
N GLU A 108 4.63 1.71 -2.27
CA GLU A 108 4.49 2.80 -1.31
C GLU A 108 4.80 2.34 0.12
N ALA A 109 4.44 1.11 0.51
CA ALA A 109 4.74 0.56 1.84
C ALA A 109 6.25 0.56 2.16
N THR A 110 7.10 0.17 1.20
CA THR A 110 8.56 0.14 1.39
C THR A 110 9.12 1.55 1.54
N VAL A 111 8.69 2.47 0.66
CA VAL A 111 9.09 3.88 0.70
C VAL A 111 8.62 4.55 2.00
N ASN A 112 7.41 4.22 2.46
CA ASN A 112 6.82 4.74 3.69
C ASN A 112 7.55 4.23 4.93
N ALA A 113 7.94 2.95 4.95
CA ALA A 113 8.78 2.39 6.01
C ALA A 113 10.14 3.12 6.10
N GLU A 114 10.79 3.39 4.95
CA GLU A 114 12.05 4.16 4.92
C GLU A 114 11.87 5.60 5.41
N LYS A 115 10.79 6.29 5.00
CA LYS A 115 10.46 7.64 5.48
C LYS A 115 10.29 7.65 7.00
N PHE A 116 9.58 6.66 7.55
CA PHE A 116 9.42 6.53 9.00
C PHE A 116 10.77 6.29 9.70
N MET A 117 11.61 5.41 9.15
CA MET A 117 12.96 5.18 9.69
C MET A 117 13.82 6.45 9.67
N ASN A 118 13.71 7.30 8.66
CA ASN A 118 14.42 8.58 8.63
C ASN A 118 13.99 9.50 9.79
N ILE A 119 12.70 9.50 10.14
CA ILE A 119 12.16 10.27 11.25
C ILE A 119 12.66 9.71 12.59
N VAL A 120 12.67 8.37 12.75
CA VAL A 120 13.27 7.69 13.90
C VAL A 120 14.73 8.08 14.08
N ARG A 121 15.53 8.03 13.00
CA ARG A 121 16.97 8.36 13.03
C ARG A 121 17.21 9.84 13.39
N LYS A 122 16.34 10.75 12.92
CA LYS A 122 16.41 12.18 13.20
C LYS A 122 16.13 12.51 14.68
N HIS A 123 15.28 11.73 15.34
CA HIS A 123 14.81 11.98 16.70
C HIS A 123 15.04 10.80 17.63
N MET A 124 16.24 10.21 17.61
CA MET A 124 16.53 9.04 18.47
C MET A 124 16.51 9.37 19.97
N ASN A 125 16.83 10.61 20.36
CA ASN A 125 16.95 11.03 21.75
C ASN A 125 16.15 12.31 22.00
N PHE A 126 14.99 12.17 22.62
CA PHE A 126 14.15 13.30 23.05
C PHE A 126 13.67 13.11 24.49
N GLU A 127 13.79 14.17 25.28
CA GLU A 127 13.42 14.19 26.70
C GLU A 127 11.93 14.46 26.91
N GLU A 128 11.33 15.25 26.01
CA GLU A 128 9.94 15.66 26.10
C GLU A 128 9.21 15.54 24.77
N LEU A 129 7.89 15.47 24.86
CA LEU A 129 7.01 15.41 23.71
C LEU A 129 6.85 16.83 23.13
N THR A 130 7.55 17.15 22.05
CA THR A 130 7.42 18.46 21.38
C THR A 130 6.36 18.43 20.29
N HIS A 131 5.76 19.59 19.99
CA HIS A 131 4.80 19.73 18.90
C HIS A 131 5.38 19.29 17.55
N THR A 132 6.65 19.59 17.30
CA THR A 132 7.37 19.17 16.08
C THR A 132 7.45 17.64 16.00
N LEU A 133 7.79 16.98 17.11
CA LEU A 133 7.93 15.54 17.15
C LEU A 133 6.58 14.85 16.93
N LEU A 134 5.53 15.33 17.58
CA LEU A 134 4.17 14.85 17.32
C LEU A 134 3.75 15.02 15.86
N ARG A 135 4.02 16.19 15.26
CA ARG A 135 3.66 16.47 13.87
C ARG A 135 4.42 15.58 12.87
N GLU A 136 5.65 15.20 13.19
CA GLU A 136 6.47 14.35 12.32
C GLU A 136 6.18 12.85 12.53
N PHE A 137 5.93 12.40 13.77
CA PHE A 137 5.75 10.97 14.07
C PHE A 137 4.31 10.49 14.02
N VAL A 138 3.33 11.33 14.37
CA VAL A 138 1.97 10.89 14.68
C VAL A 138 1.00 11.45 13.66
N GLU A 139 0.31 10.55 12.97
CA GLU A 139 -0.80 10.90 12.07
C GLU A 139 -2.07 11.22 12.88
N LYS A 140 -2.42 10.34 13.82
CA LYS A 140 -3.56 10.54 14.73
C LYS A 140 -3.40 9.73 16.01
N ILE A 141 -4.10 10.18 17.05
CA ILE A 141 -4.25 9.47 18.31
C ILE A 141 -5.73 9.24 18.53
N VAL A 142 -6.15 7.97 18.60
CA VAL A 142 -7.52 7.60 18.92
C VAL A 142 -7.56 7.30 20.41
N VAL A 143 -8.42 8.03 21.12
CA VAL A 143 -8.61 7.85 22.56
C VAL A 143 -9.98 7.23 22.76
N HIS A 144 -10.01 6.01 23.27
CA HIS A 144 -11.25 5.30 23.54
C HIS A 144 -11.91 5.80 24.83
N GLU A 145 -13.19 5.47 25.00
CA GLU A 145 -13.93 5.78 26.21
C GLU A 145 -13.27 5.16 27.45
N CYS A 146 -13.40 5.84 28.59
CA CYS A 146 -12.82 5.35 29.83
C CYS A 146 -13.64 4.15 30.34
N SER A 147 -12.95 3.05 30.63
CA SER A 147 -13.53 1.87 31.28
C SER A 147 -13.01 1.75 32.72
N TYR A 148 -13.71 0.99 33.55
CA TYR A 148 -13.28 0.66 34.89
C TYR A 148 -13.12 -0.86 34.99
N ASP A 149 -12.00 -1.32 35.53
CA ASP A 149 -11.82 -2.74 35.82
C ASP A 149 -12.62 -3.15 37.09
N GLU A 150 -12.64 -4.46 37.39
CA GLU A 150 -13.34 -5.02 38.56
C GLU A 150 -12.88 -4.40 39.89
N ASN A 151 -11.68 -3.82 39.93
CA ASN A 151 -11.09 -3.17 41.10
C ASN A 151 -11.35 -1.65 41.15
N LYS A 152 -12.23 -1.12 40.27
CA LYS A 152 -12.51 0.32 40.10
C LYS A 152 -11.31 1.15 39.62
N THR A 153 -10.30 0.51 39.05
CA THR A 153 -9.19 1.21 38.39
C THR A 153 -9.66 1.74 37.05
N ARG A 154 -9.50 3.05 36.84
CA ARG A 154 -9.80 3.67 35.55
C ARG A 154 -8.78 3.21 34.49
N ARG A 155 -9.26 2.60 33.42
CA ARG A 155 -8.50 2.22 32.23
C ARG A 155 -8.93 3.10 31.05
N GLN A 156 -7.95 3.54 30.26
CA GLN A 156 -8.20 4.32 29.06
C GLN A 156 -7.30 3.78 27.96
N ASP A 157 -7.91 3.13 26.97
CA ASP A 157 -7.18 2.57 25.84
C ASP A 157 -6.91 3.65 24.79
N ILE A 158 -5.70 3.65 24.25
CA ILE A 158 -5.23 4.65 23.29
C ILE A 158 -4.58 3.91 22.13
N GLU A 159 -4.93 4.30 20.92
CA GLU A 159 -4.24 3.86 19.70
C GLU A 159 -3.48 5.03 19.10
N ILE A 160 -2.21 4.79 18.77
CA ILE A 160 -1.35 5.78 18.11
C ILE A 160 -1.10 5.30 16.70
N TYR A 161 -1.49 6.11 15.74
CA TYR A 161 -1.22 5.90 14.32
C TYR A 161 -0.02 6.76 13.96
N TYR A 162 1.05 6.10 13.56
CA TYR A 162 2.29 6.71 13.16
C TYR A 162 2.23 7.15 11.70
N SER A 163 2.79 8.33 11.41
CA SER A 163 2.89 8.82 10.05
C SER A 163 3.56 7.79 9.14
N PHE A 164 3.02 7.62 7.93
CA PHE A 164 3.50 6.68 6.89
C PHE A 164 3.23 5.19 7.15
N VAL A 165 3.18 4.74 8.41
CA VAL A 165 3.15 3.31 8.74
C VAL A 165 1.92 2.87 9.53
N GLY A 166 1.06 3.79 9.96
CA GLY A 166 -0.17 3.48 10.66
C GLY A 166 0.08 2.95 12.07
N LYS A 167 -0.75 2.01 12.52
CA LYS A 167 -0.60 1.42 13.87
C LYS A 167 0.58 0.45 13.87
N VAL A 168 1.48 0.61 14.84
CA VAL A 168 2.67 -0.23 14.99
C VAL A 168 2.52 -1.07 16.26
N ASP A 169 2.37 -2.38 16.07
CA ASP A 169 2.38 -3.36 17.16
C ASP A 169 3.77 -4.01 17.24
N LEU A 170 4.53 -3.67 18.28
CA LEU A 170 5.86 -4.24 18.51
C LEU A 170 5.72 -5.69 19.01
N PRO A 171 6.60 -6.62 18.55
CA PRO A 171 6.64 -7.97 19.11
C PRO A 171 7.11 -7.93 20.58
N GLU A 172 6.59 -8.85 21.40
CA GLU A 172 7.02 -9.06 22.79
C GLU A 172 8.50 -9.47 22.91
#